data_AF-A0A7C5ADH2-F1
#
_entry.id   AF-A0A7C5ADH2-F1
#
_cell.length_a   1.000
_cell.length_b   1.000
_cell.length_c   1.000
_cell.angle_alpha   90.00
_cell.angle_beta   90.00
_cell.angle_gamma   90.00
#
_symmetry.space_group_name_H-M   'P 1'
#
loop_
_entity.id
_entity.type
_entity.pdbx_description
1 polymer ?
#
loop_
_entity_poly.entity_id
_entity_poly.type
_entity_poly.pdbx_seq_one_letter_code
_entity_poly.pdbx_strand_id
1 'polypeptide(L)'
;MYEEWFGFSRPPFNNTPDTSFYFPSERHNEALAQLMYTVGQRKGFAVLTGEIGAGKTTVCRSLLRELEEDGAATALVTNPRLNGVQLLYTVAREFGLELPDERVDRLAIMDAINEFLIEMLSQDRNVVLVIDEAQNLPLATMEEVRLISNLETERDKLIQILLLGQPELRQKLAHPSLVQLRQRIVMRYHLEALGEREMLEYIQHRMRVAGSHHAARFSSRAIHIIYRYSHGIPRLINLVCDRAFLVAFTEETHKITSQVVITAIKEIEGPEWSFKQTAIQEEKARKKKSFLRLPFFADRTR
;
A
#
# COMPACT_ATOMS: atom_id res chain seq x y z
N MET A 1 5.30 -27.72 -10.54
CA MET A 1 4.36 -28.75 -11.00
C MET A 1 3.37 -28.19 -12.03
N TYR A 2 2.50 -27.22 -11.69
CA TYR A 2 1.69 -26.56 -12.72
C TYR A 2 2.54 -25.60 -13.58
N GLU A 3 3.62 -25.04 -13.02
CA GLU A 3 4.47 -24.08 -13.72
C GLU A 3 5.05 -24.67 -15.01
N GLU A 4 5.61 -25.88 -14.93
CA GLU A 4 6.17 -26.58 -16.08
C GLU A 4 5.10 -26.90 -17.13
N TRP A 5 3.93 -27.38 -16.69
CA TRP A 5 2.80 -27.66 -17.59
C TRP A 5 2.36 -26.43 -18.39
N PHE A 6 2.31 -25.28 -17.73
CA PHE A 6 1.91 -24.01 -18.34
C PHE A 6 3.08 -23.25 -18.99
N GLY A 7 4.31 -23.77 -18.90
CA GLY A 7 5.51 -23.13 -19.46
C GLY A 7 5.97 -21.89 -18.71
N PHE A 8 5.69 -21.77 -17.42
CA PHE A 8 6.19 -20.71 -16.57
C PHE A 8 7.59 -21.05 -16.02
N SER A 9 8.50 -20.07 -16.04
CA SER A 9 9.83 -20.20 -15.42
C SER A 9 9.81 -20.00 -13.91
N ARG A 10 8.75 -19.40 -13.38
CA ARG A 10 8.51 -19.15 -11.95
C ARG A 10 7.01 -18.96 -11.67
N PRO A 11 6.55 -19.09 -10.42
CA PRO A 11 5.12 -18.99 -10.10
C PRO A 11 4.55 -17.59 -10.43
N PRO A 12 3.58 -17.46 -11.35
CA PRO A 12 3.05 -16.16 -11.79
C PRO A 12 2.23 -15.44 -10.72
N PHE A 13 1.58 -16.17 -9.80
CA PHE A 13 0.61 -15.61 -8.85
C PHE A 13 1.04 -15.72 -7.37
N ASN A 14 2.35 -15.76 -7.11
CA ASN A 14 2.84 -15.72 -5.74
C ASN A 14 2.51 -14.37 -5.06
N ASN A 15 2.08 -14.43 -3.80
CA ASN A 15 1.75 -13.26 -2.99
C ASN A 15 2.95 -12.64 -2.27
N THR A 16 4.13 -13.28 -2.34
CA THR A 16 5.37 -12.65 -1.89
C THR A 16 5.66 -11.41 -2.74
N PRO A 17 5.97 -10.26 -2.12
CA PRO A 17 6.21 -9.03 -2.86
C PRO A 17 7.56 -9.11 -3.61
N ASP A 18 7.49 -9.46 -4.89
CA ASP A 18 8.57 -9.45 -5.88
C ASP A 18 8.34 -8.26 -6.84
N THR A 19 9.29 -7.32 -6.86
CA THR A 19 9.22 -6.08 -7.64
C THR A 19 9.23 -6.35 -9.15
N SER A 20 9.72 -7.50 -9.62
CA SER A 20 9.70 -7.85 -11.04
C SER A 20 8.29 -8.09 -11.58
N PHE A 21 7.33 -8.38 -10.70
CA PHE A 21 5.90 -8.50 -11.02
C PHE A 21 5.12 -7.19 -10.80
N TYR A 22 5.82 -6.06 -10.64
CA TYR A 22 5.17 -4.76 -10.54
C TYR A 22 4.38 -4.46 -11.80
N PHE A 23 3.06 -4.42 -11.65
CA PHE A 23 2.15 -3.96 -12.68
C PHE A 23 1.96 -2.45 -12.51
N PRO A 24 2.44 -1.63 -13.46
CA PRO A 24 2.34 -0.17 -13.39
C PRO A 24 0.93 0.25 -13.80
N SER A 25 -0.06 -0.07 -12.97
CA SER A 25 -1.43 0.40 -13.23
C SER A 25 -1.44 1.93 -13.20
N GLU A 26 -2.34 2.56 -13.97
CA GLU A 26 -2.43 4.03 -14.04
C GLU A 26 -2.51 4.66 -12.63
N ARG A 27 -3.24 4.01 -11.73
CA ARG A 27 -3.42 4.41 -10.32
C ARG A 27 -2.14 4.27 -9.48
N HIS A 28 -1.35 3.22 -9.70
CA HIS A 28 -0.07 3.05 -9.00
C HIS A 28 0.94 4.10 -9.47
N ASN A 29 0.99 4.37 -10.78
CA ASN A 29 1.87 5.40 -11.35
C ASN A 29 1.45 6.80 -10.90
N GLU A 30 0.16 7.10 -10.87
CA GLU A 30 -0.35 8.37 -10.36
C GLU A 30 0.00 8.56 -8.89
N ALA A 31 -0.20 7.53 -8.06
CA ALA A 31 0.17 7.57 -6.64
C ALA A 31 1.67 7.84 -6.47
N LEU A 32 2.51 7.11 -7.21
CA LEU A 32 3.97 7.25 -7.16
C LEU A 32 4.42 8.64 -7.61
N ALA A 33 3.91 9.14 -8.73
CA ALA A 33 4.23 10.47 -9.24
C ALA A 33 3.84 11.59 -8.28
N GLN A 34 2.66 11.50 -7.65
CA GLN A 34 2.23 12.47 -6.64
C GLN A 34 3.11 12.42 -5.38
N LEU A 35 3.55 11.23 -4.97
CA LEU A 35 4.46 11.05 -3.83
C LEU A 35 5.85 11.63 -4.14
N MET A 36 6.43 11.30 -5.30
CA MET A 36 7.71 11.86 -5.76
C MET A 36 7.66 13.39 -5.85
N TYR A 37 6.60 13.94 -6.44
CA TYR A 37 6.42 15.39 -6.49
C TYR A 37 6.32 16.01 -5.09
N THR A 38 5.61 15.37 -4.16
CA THR A 38 5.45 15.87 -2.78
C THR A 38 6.78 15.87 -2.03
N VAL A 39 7.56 14.79 -2.17
CA VAL A 39 8.89 14.65 -1.56
C VAL A 39 9.87 15.65 -2.15
N GLY A 40 9.95 15.74 -3.48
CA GLY A 40 10.88 16.64 -4.17
C GLY A 40 10.61 18.13 -3.91
N GLN A 41 9.37 18.48 -3.59
CA GLN A 41 8.99 19.85 -3.20
C GLN A 41 9.15 20.13 -1.70
N ARG A 42 9.65 19.16 -0.90
CA ARG A 42 9.80 19.26 0.56
C ARG A 42 8.53 19.74 1.28
N LYS A 43 7.35 19.29 0.81
CA LYS A 43 6.04 19.75 1.30
C LYS A 43 5.57 19.08 2.60
N GLY A 44 6.43 18.31 3.28
CA GLY A 44 6.12 17.68 4.57
C GLY A 44 5.35 16.35 4.45
N PHE A 45 4.07 16.32 4.87
CA PHE A 45 3.32 15.06 5.02
C PHE A 45 2.54 14.64 3.77
N ALA A 46 2.62 13.36 3.42
CA ALA A 46 1.68 12.71 2.51
C ALA A 46 1.01 11.50 3.17
N VAL A 47 -0.20 11.18 2.71
CA VAL A 47 -0.94 10.00 3.16
C VAL A 47 -1.37 9.16 1.97
N LEU A 48 -0.91 7.92 1.93
CA LEU A 48 -1.36 6.91 0.98
C LEU A 48 -2.22 5.88 1.72
N THR A 49 -3.46 5.75 1.31
CA THR A 49 -4.40 4.77 1.89
C THR A 49 -4.89 3.83 0.82
N GLY A 50 -5.35 2.65 1.19
CA GLY A 50 -5.87 1.67 0.23
C GLY A 50 -6.29 0.39 0.94
N GLU A 51 -7.13 -0.40 0.30
CA GLU A 51 -7.61 -1.68 0.84
C GLU A 51 -6.43 -2.64 1.11
N ILE A 52 -6.68 -3.66 1.94
CA ILE A 52 -5.68 -4.71 2.19
C ILE A 52 -5.35 -5.41 0.87
N GLY A 53 -4.05 -5.50 0.54
CA GLY A 53 -3.61 -6.13 -0.70
C GLY A 53 -3.79 -5.29 -1.97
N ALA A 54 -4.14 -4.00 -1.86
CA ALA A 54 -4.29 -3.07 -3.00
C ALA A 54 -2.97 -2.66 -3.68
N GLY A 55 -1.80 -3.05 -3.14
CA GLY A 55 -0.49 -2.70 -3.72
C GLY A 55 0.24 -1.52 -3.05
N LYS A 56 -0.22 -1.05 -1.89
CA LYS A 56 0.43 0.05 -1.13
C LYS A 56 1.92 -0.18 -0.89
N THR A 57 2.28 -1.36 -0.37
CA THR A 57 3.69 -1.73 -0.13
C THR A 57 4.50 -1.77 -1.41
N THR A 58 3.86 -2.09 -2.55
CA THR A 58 4.52 -2.08 -3.86
C THR A 58 4.83 -0.65 -4.29
N VAL A 59 3.87 0.29 -4.18
CA VAL A 59 4.11 1.72 -4.42
C VAL A 59 5.21 2.25 -3.50
N CYS A 60 5.17 1.88 -2.22
CA CYS A 60 6.19 2.25 -1.22
C CYS A 60 7.60 1.81 -1.63
N ARG A 61 7.77 0.55 -2.04
CA ARG A 61 9.07 0.03 -2.45
C ARG A 61 9.59 0.68 -3.73
N SER A 62 8.71 0.93 -4.71
CA SER A 62 9.10 1.67 -5.92
C SER A 62 9.56 3.09 -5.58
N LEU A 63 8.81 3.77 -4.70
CA LEU A 63 9.15 5.11 -4.23
C LEU A 63 10.51 5.14 -3.51
N LEU A 64 10.72 4.24 -2.54
CA LEU A 64 11.98 4.18 -1.78
C LEU A 64 13.17 3.95 -2.69
N ARG A 65 13.03 3.07 -3.68
CA ARG A 65 14.08 2.80 -4.66
C ARG A 65 14.41 4.05 -5.50
N GLU A 66 13.40 4.74 -6.05
CA GLU A 66 13.62 5.97 -6.83
C GLU A 66 14.28 7.06 -5.98
N LEU A 67 13.84 7.21 -4.72
CA LEU A 67 14.42 8.17 -3.79
C LEU A 67 15.86 7.85 -3.41
N GLU A 68 16.19 6.59 -3.20
CA GLU A 68 17.57 6.14 -2.92
C GLU A 68 18.48 6.36 -4.14
N GLU A 69 17.98 6.10 -5.36
CA GLU A 69 18.68 6.40 -6.61
C GLU A 69 18.93 7.92 -6.77
N ASP A 70 18.00 8.77 -6.31
CA ASP A 70 18.15 10.24 -6.22
C ASP A 70 19.01 10.71 -5.03
N GLY A 71 19.55 9.78 -4.23
CA GLY A 71 20.43 10.08 -3.10
C GLY A 71 19.72 10.51 -1.82
N ALA A 72 18.39 10.38 -1.71
CA ALA A 72 17.66 10.67 -0.48
C ALA A 72 18.05 9.70 0.66
N ALA A 73 17.93 10.17 1.90
CA ALA A 73 18.00 9.31 3.08
C ALA A 73 16.58 8.82 3.43
N THR A 74 16.38 7.51 3.45
CA THR A 74 15.08 6.88 3.65
C THR A 74 15.05 6.08 4.96
N ALA A 75 13.91 6.07 5.64
CA ALA A 75 13.63 5.18 6.78
C ALA A 75 12.25 4.56 6.62
N LEU A 76 12.11 3.26 6.90
CA LEU A 76 10.84 2.53 6.78
C LEU A 76 10.44 1.84 8.08
N VAL A 77 9.33 2.28 8.68
CA VAL A 77 8.73 1.67 9.86
C VAL A 77 7.54 0.80 9.45
N THR A 78 7.68 -0.54 9.56
CA THR A 78 6.63 -1.50 9.12
C THR A 78 5.74 -2.07 10.24
N ASN A 79 6.15 -1.96 11.51
CA ASN A 79 5.39 -2.48 12.66
C ASN A 79 5.16 -1.39 13.73
N PRO A 80 4.18 -0.51 13.53
CA PRO A 80 4.02 0.68 14.38
C PRO A 80 3.26 0.43 15.70
N ARG A 81 3.25 -0.79 16.26
CA ARG A 81 2.73 -1.02 17.64
C ARG A 81 3.75 -0.58 18.69
N LEU A 82 4.26 0.63 18.51
CA LEU A 82 5.33 1.24 19.27
C LEU A 82 4.74 2.36 20.12
N ASN A 83 5.27 2.52 21.33
CA ASN A 83 5.12 3.76 22.07
C ASN A 83 5.98 4.88 21.45
N GLY A 84 5.84 6.11 21.95
CA GLY A 84 6.53 7.27 21.39
C GLY A 84 8.06 7.14 21.35
N VAL A 85 8.68 6.73 22.44
CA VAL A 85 10.14 6.56 22.54
C VAL A 85 10.62 5.43 21.63
N GLN A 86 9.90 4.31 21.58
CA GLN A 86 10.22 3.20 20.69
C GLN A 86 10.13 3.59 19.21
N LEU A 87 9.16 4.44 18.84
CA LEU A 87 9.09 4.98 17.48
C LEU A 87 10.34 5.81 17.18
N LEU A 88 10.71 6.75 18.05
CA LEU A 88 11.90 7.60 17.86
C LEU A 88 13.18 6.77 17.72
N TYR A 89 13.36 5.79 18.60
CA TYR A 89 14.50 4.87 18.53
C TYR A 89 14.52 4.08 17.22
N THR A 90 13.36 3.59 16.78
CA THR A 90 13.24 2.89 15.49
C THR A 90 13.61 3.80 14.33
N VAL A 91 13.09 5.04 14.31
CA VAL A 91 13.40 6.02 13.27
C VAL A 91 14.89 6.33 13.21
N ALA A 92 15.53 6.60 14.35
CA ALA A 92 16.96 6.86 14.41
C ALA A 92 17.78 5.66 13.88
N ARG A 93 17.42 4.44 14.29
CA ARG A 93 18.08 3.23 13.81
C ARG A 93 17.90 2.99 12.31
N GLU A 94 16.71 3.21 11.77
CA GLU A 94 16.44 3.06 10.33
C GLU A 94 17.21 4.11 9.49
N PHE A 95 17.48 5.30 10.03
CA PHE A 95 18.40 6.27 9.42
C PHE A 95 19.90 5.93 9.61
N GLY A 96 20.23 4.85 10.33
CA GLY A 96 21.60 4.42 10.59
C GLY A 96 22.31 5.21 11.69
N LEU A 97 21.58 5.89 12.58
CA LEU A 97 22.16 6.65 13.68
C LEU A 97 22.60 5.71 14.82
N GLU A 98 23.83 5.89 15.29
CA GLU A 98 24.35 5.21 16.48
C GLU A 98 23.89 5.95 17.74
N LEU A 99 23.05 5.30 18.55
CA LEU A 99 22.59 5.84 19.83
C LEU A 99 23.36 5.18 20.98
N PRO A 100 23.91 5.97 21.94
CA PRO A 100 24.67 5.42 23.06
C PRO A 100 23.75 4.75 24.10
N ASP A 101 23.58 3.43 23.99
CA ASP A 101 22.80 2.52 24.87
C ASP A 101 21.25 2.64 24.84
N GLU A 102 20.54 1.58 25.24
CA GLU A 102 19.06 1.52 25.28
C GLU A 102 18.42 2.46 26.34
N ARG A 103 19.22 3.18 27.13
CA ARG A 103 18.76 4.13 28.18
C ARG A 103 18.78 5.59 27.74
N VAL A 104 18.93 5.86 26.45
CA VAL A 104 18.94 7.22 25.90
C VAL A 104 17.58 7.87 26.18
N ASP A 105 17.61 9.02 26.85
CA ASP A 105 16.41 9.82 27.09
C ASP A 105 15.86 10.34 25.74
N ARG A 106 14.53 10.50 25.66
CA ARG A 106 13.79 10.94 24.48
C ARG A 106 14.42 12.18 23.82
N LEU A 107 14.94 13.10 24.64
CA LEU A 107 15.59 14.32 24.17
C LEU A 107 16.83 14.02 23.31
N ALA A 108 17.73 13.16 23.79
CA ALA A 108 18.95 12.83 23.08
C ALA A 108 18.68 12.10 21.75
N ILE A 109 17.62 11.27 21.67
CA ILE A 109 17.21 10.68 20.38
C ILE A 109 16.72 11.77 19.41
N MET A 110 15.92 12.72 19.89
CA MET A 110 15.43 13.83 19.07
C MET A 110 16.56 14.75 18.60
N ASP A 111 17.55 15.02 19.46
CA ASP A 111 18.71 15.84 19.11
C ASP A 111 19.55 15.16 18.02
N ALA A 112 19.83 13.85 18.16
CA ALA A 112 20.54 13.07 17.15
C ALA A 112 19.80 13.05 15.80
N ILE A 113 18.47 12.88 15.81
CA ILE A 113 17.66 12.98 14.60
C ILE A 113 17.78 14.38 14.00
N ASN A 114 17.64 15.44 14.79
CA ASN A 114 17.71 16.82 14.30
C ASN A 114 19.08 17.16 13.69
N GLU A 115 20.18 16.77 14.33
CA GLU A 115 21.54 16.94 13.79
C GLU A 115 21.71 16.25 12.45
N PHE A 116 21.28 14.99 12.35
CA PHE A 116 21.28 14.24 11.09
C PHE A 116 20.46 14.93 9.99
N LEU A 117 19.25 15.41 10.32
CA LEU A 117 18.40 16.09 9.36
C LEU A 117 19.02 17.39 8.83
N ILE A 118 19.69 18.16 9.69
CA ILE A 118 20.43 19.37 9.31
C ILE A 118 21.63 19.02 8.42
N GLU A 119 22.36 17.94 8.73
CA GLU A 119 23.46 17.45 7.91
C GLU A 119 22.97 17.08 6.49
N MET A 120 21.88 16.31 6.39
CA MET A 120 21.30 15.94 5.09
C MET A 120 20.85 17.16 4.29
N LEU A 121 20.23 18.15 4.93
CA LEU A 121 19.86 19.40 4.27
C LEU A 121 21.11 20.15 3.74
N SER A 122 22.21 20.18 4.50
CA SER A 122 23.47 20.83 4.07
C SER A 122 24.10 20.17 2.84
N GLN A 123 23.76 18.89 2.59
CA GLN A 123 24.16 18.11 1.41
C GLN A 123 23.11 18.18 0.28
N ASP A 124 22.06 18.99 0.44
CA ASP A 124 20.88 19.07 -0.42
C ASP A 124 20.12 17.75 -0.61
N ARG A 125 20.24 16.84 0.36
CA ARG A 125 19.61 15.52 0.34
C ARG A 125 18.27 15.56 1.04
N ASN A 126 17.26 14.98 0.40
CA ASN A 126 15.94 14.81 1.02
C ASN A 126 16.00 13.72 2.10
N VAL A 127 15.28 13.93 3.21
CA VAL A 127 15.05 12.90 4.22
C VAL A 127 13.59 12.48 4.20
N VAL A 128 13.34 11.17 4.08
CA VAL A 128 12.00 10.60 3.94
C VAL A 128 11.76 9.53 4.99
N LEU A 129 10.79 9.76 5.87
CA LEU A 129 10.30 8.77 6.82
C LEU A 129 8.99 8.17 6.32
N VAL A 130 9.02 6.87 6.10
CA VAL A 130 7.85 6.08 5.73
C VAL A 130 7.35 5.29 6.93
N ILE A 131 6.05 5.44 7.25
CA ILE A 131 5.38 4.63 8.27
C ILE A 131 4.29 3.81 7.59
N ASP A 132 4.53 2.51 7.44
CA ASP A 132 3.54 1.56 6.92
C ASP A 132 2.60 1.06 8.02
N GLU A 133 1.39 0.69 7.63
CA GLU A 133 0.30 0.28 8.54
C GLU A 133 0.04 1.32 9.66
N ALA A 134 0.17 2.61 9.35
CA ALA A 134 0.09 3.72 10.31
C ALA A 134 -1.25 3.82 11.05
N GLN A 135 -2.32 3.17 10.58
CA GLN A 135 -3.56 3.04 11.35
C GLN A 135 -3.36 2.29 12.67
N ASN A 136 -2.29 1.52 12.82
CA ASN A 136 -1.96 0.78 14.04
C ASN A 136 -1.17 1.63 15.06
N LEU A 137 -0.65 2.81 14.70
CA LEU A 137 0.02 3.72 15.65
C LEU A 137 -0.96 4.23 16.71
N PRO A 138 -0.69 4.11 18.02
CA PRO A 138 -1.50 4.78 19.04
C PRO A 138 -1.64 6.29 18.78
N LEU A 139 -2.74 6.90 19.22
CA LEU A 139 -2.95 8.36 19.05
C LEU A 139 -1.84 9.19 19.71
N ALA A 140 -1.35 8.74 20.87
CA ALA A 140 -0.21 9.37 21.54
C ALA A 140 1.08 9.26 20.71
N THR A 141 1.31 8.15 20.00
CA THR A 141 2.48 7.97 19.14
C THR A 141 2.38 8.81 17.86
N MET A 142 1.17 9.08 17.34
CA MET A 142 0.97 10.02 16.23
C MET A 142 1.39 11.45 16.59
N GLU A 143 1.33 11.83 17.87
CA GLU A 143 1.84 13.12 18.33
C GLU A 143 3.36 13.19 18.20
N GLU A 144 4.08 12.10 18.44
CA GLU A 144 5.53 12.06 18.20
C GLU A 144 5.87 12.24 16.73
N VAL A 145 5.10 11.63 15.83
CA VAL A 145 5.23 11.87 14.38
C VAL A 145 5.03 13.36 14.05
N ARG A 146 4.07 14.02 14.70
CA ARG A 146 3.87 15.47 14.56
C ARG A 146 5.09 16.24 15.07
N LEU A 147 5.69 15.84 16.19
CA LEU A 147 6.86 16.50 16.77
C LEU A 147 8.10 16.36 15.88
N ILE A 148 8.37 15.19 15.31
CA ILE A 148 9.45 14.99 14.33
C ILE A 148 9.27 15.92 13.13
N SER A 149 8.03 16.09 12.64
CA SER A 149 7.75 16.99 11.51
C SER A 149 7.88 18.49 11.81
N ASN A 150 8.04 18.87 13.09
CA ASN A 150 8.36 20.25 13.48
C ASN A 150 9.84 20.57 13.28
N LEU A 151 10.68 19.58 13.01
CA LEU A 151 12.07 19.82 12.68
C LEU A 151 12.10 20.50 11.29
N GLU A 152 12.32 21.81 11.32
CA GLU A 152 12.35 22.69 10.17
C GLU A 152 13.35 23.82 10.42
N THR A 153 13.91 24.37 9.35
CA THR A 153 14.59 25.67 9.42
C THR A 153 13.56 26.78 9.21
N GLU A 154 13.97 28.04 9.27
CA GLU A 154 13.09 29.17 8.91
C GLU A 154 12.53 29.09 7.47
N ARG A 155 13.17 28.29 6.61
CA ARG A 155 12.88 28.25 5.16
C ARG A 155 12.41 26.88 4.67
N ASP A 156 12.86 25.80 5.30
CA ASP A 156 12.76 24.45 4.74
C ASP A 156 12.29 23.42 5.76
N LYS A 157 11.40 22.52 5.33
CA LYS A 157 11.10 21.29 6.05
C LYS A 157 12.29 20.35 5.95
N LEU A 158 12.72 19.82 7.10
CA LEU A 158 13.87 18.93 7.15
C LEU A 158 13.52 17.47 6.85
N ILE A 159 12.25 17.07 7.05
CA ILE A 159 11.82 15.67 6.90
C ILE A 159 10.44 15.54 6.26
N GLN A 160 10.35 14.61 5.30
CA GLN A 160 9.15 14.31 4.54
C GLN A 160 8.54 13.03 5.11
N ILE A 161 7.31 13.09 5.61
CA ILE A 161 6.68 11.96 6.30
C ILE A 161 5.56 11.37 5.46
N LEU A 162 5.67 10.08 5.14
CA LEU A 162 4.72 9.33 4.35
C LEU A 162 4.00 8.33 5.25
N LEU A 163 2.70 8.56 5.48
CA LEU A 163 1.87 7.63 6.25
C LEU A 163 1.11 6.72 5.29
N LEU A 164 1.44 5.43 5.31
CA LEU A 164 0.73 4.41 4.55
C LEU A 164 -0.20 3.64 5.47
N GLY A 165 -1.37 3.28 4.97
CA GLY A 165 -2.27 2.47 5.77
C GLY A 165 -3.56 2.09 5.08
N GLN A 166 -4.42 1.49 5.88
CA GLN A 166 -5.77 1.07 5.48
C GLN A 166 -6.76 2.25 5.58
N PRO A 167 -8.00 2.15 5.07
CA PRO A 167 -8.99 3.23 5.14
C PRO A 167 -9.21 3.80 6.56
N GLU A 168 -9.01 2.99 7.60
CA GLU A 168 -9.06 3.32 9.02
C GLU A 168 -8.06 4.44 9.39
N LEU A 169 -6.94 4.55 8.68
CA LEU A 169 -5.98 5.65 8.88
C LEU A 169 -6.65 7.01 8.64
N ARG A 170 -7.55 7.11 7.64
CA ARG A 170 -8.29 8.36 7.38
C ARG A 170 -9.19 8.74 8.54
N GLN A 171 -9.85 7.74 9.13
CA GLN A 171 -10.73 7.94 10.28
C GLN A 171 -9.91 8.35 11.51
N LYS A 172 -8.77 7.68 11.75
CA LYS A 172 -7.82 8.06 12.81
C LYS A 172 -7.33 9.49 12.65
N LEU A 173 -6.88 9.87 11.45
CA LEU A 173 -6.42 11.24 11.17
C LEU A 173 -7.52 12.30 11.30
N ALA A 174 -8.79 11.91 11.23
CA ALA A 174 -9.92 12.81 11.47
C ALA A 174 -10.21 13.04 12.96
N HIS A 175 -9.56 12.31 13.87
CA HIS A 175 -9.74 12.46 15.30
C HIS A 175 -9.39 13.89 15.78
N PRO A 176 -10.19 14.51 16.67
CA PRO A 176 -9.96 15.90 17.11
C PRO A 176 -8.57 16.17 17.69
N SER A 177 -7.96 15.19 18.36
CA SER A 177 -6.60 15.33 18.91
C SER A 177 -5.50 15.44 17.85
N LEU A 178 -5.78 15.06 16.58
CA LEU A 178 -4.81 15.07 15.49
C LEU A 178 -5.03 16.21 14.49
N VAL A 179 -5.85 17.22 14.82
CA VAL A 179 -6.16 18.35 13.93
C VAL A 179 -4.89 19.03 13.40
N GLN A 180 -3.90 19.24 14.26
CA GLN A 180 -2.63 19.88 13.88
C GLN A 180 -1.83 19.05 12.88
N LEU A 181 -1.70 17.73 13.10
CA LEU A 181 -1.06 16.84 12.13
C LEU A 181 -1.88 16.78 10.83
N ARG A 182 -3.21 16.72 10.94
CA ARG A 182 -4.12 16.64 9.79
C ARG A 182 -3.98 17.81 8.83
N GLN A 183 -3.79 19.02 9.36
CA GLN A 183 -3.62 20.25 8.58
C GLN A 183 -2.28 20.31 7.82
N ARG A 184 -1.28 19.52 8.22
CA ARG A 184 0.02 19.45 7.55
C ARG A 184 0.06 18.45 6.40
N ILE A 185 -0.97 17.64 6.24
CA ILE A 185 -1.06 16.67 5.16
C ILE A 185 -1.39 17.40 3.87
N VAL A 186 -0.37 17.56 3.01
CA VAL A 186 -0.47 18.25 1.73
C VAL A 186 -1.01 17.35 0.62
N MET A 187 -0.82 16.04 0.75
CA MET A 187 -1.20 15.05 -0.24
C MET A 187 -1.97 13.91 0.40
N ARG A 188 -3.11 13.56 -0.20
CA ARG A 188 -3.94 12.43 0.20
C ARG A 188 -4.32 11.63 -1.04
N TYR A 189 -3.87 10.38 -1.10
CA TYR A 189 -4.25 9.48 -2.17
C TYR A 189 -4.95 8.23 -1.63
N HIS A 190 -5.99 7.78 -2.36
CA HIS A 190 -6.59 6.48 -2.14
C HIS A 190 -6.19 5.56 -3.29
N LEU A 191 -5.35 4.57 -3.00
CA LEU A 191 -5.09 3.49 -3.93
C LEU A 191 -6.31 2.57 -3.96
N GLU A 192 -7.17 2.83 -4.93
CA GLU A 192 -8.32 2.00 -5.23
C GLU A 192 -7.89 0.66 -5.85
N ALA A 193 -8.73 -0.36 -5.69
CA ALA A 193 -8.54 -1.65 -6.36
C ALA A 193 -8.59 -1.50 -7.89
N LEU A 194 -8.06 -2.50 -8.62
CA LEU A 194 -8.05 -2.49 -10.08
C LEU A 194 -9.47 -2.60 -10.64
N GLY A 195 -9.78 -1.89 -11.74
CA GLY A 195 -10.99 -2.15 -12.51
C GLY A 195 -10.95 -3.53 -13.20
N GLU A 196 -12.09 -4.02 -13.69
CA GLU A 196 -12.17 -5.34 -14.35
C GLU A 196 -11.23 -5.44 -15.57
N ARG A 197 -11.10 -4.36 -16.34
CA ARG A 197 -10.16 -4.28 -17.48
C ARG A 197 -8.70 -4.29 -17.02
N GLU A 198 -8.36 -3.45 -16.04
CA GLU A 198 -7.00 -3.40 -15.45
C GLU A 198 -6.62 -4.74 -14.81
N MET A 199 -7.58 -5.45 -14.20
CA MET A 199 -7.36 -6.77 -13.64
C MET A 199 -6.98 -7.80 -14.72
N LEU A 200 -7.62 -7.76 -15.89
CA LEU A 200 -7.24 -8.63 -17.01
C LEU A 200 -5.81 -8.32 -17.47
N GLU A 201 -5.48 -7.05 -17.62
CA GLU A 201 -4.12 -6.60 -17.98
C GLU A 201 -3.09 -7.02 -16.92
N TYR A 202 -3.45 -6.94 -15.63
CA TYR A 202 -2.64 -7.41 -14.51
C TYR A 202 -2.37 -8.92 -14.58
N ILE A 203 -3.41 -9.74 -14.79
CA ILE A 203 -3.27 -11.21 -14.94
C ILE A 203 -2.33 -11.53 -16.10
N GLN A 204 -2.53 -10.90 -17.25
CA GLN A 204 -1.70 -11.09 -18.44
C GLN A 204 -0.25 -10.64 -18.22
N HIS A 205 -0.06 -9.52 -17.53
CA HIS A 205 1.27 -9.02 -17.17
C HIS A 205 2.00 -10.02 -16.28
N ARG A 206 1.37 -10.52 -15.21
CA ARG A 206 1.96 -11.50 -14.31
C ARG A 206 2.38 -12.78 -15.04
N MET A 207 1.52 -13.30 -15.93
CA MET A 207 1.85 -14.46 -16.77
C MET A 207 3.04 -14.19 -17.71
N ARG A 208 3.08 -13.00 -18.32
CA ARG A 208 4.20 -12.59 -19.20
C ARG A 208 5.52 -12.53 -18.44
N VAL A 209 5.54 -11.92 -17.26
CA VAL A 209 6.72 -11.81 -16.38
C VAL A 209 7.21 -13.18 -15.89
N ALA A 210 6.29 -14.14 -15.74
CA ALA A 210 6.59 -15.53 -15.43
C ALA A 210 7.06 -16.36 -16.65
N GLY A 211 7.22 -15.75 -17.82
CA GLY A 211 7.82 -16.39 -18.99
C GLY A 211 6.84 -16.93 -20.02
N SER A 212 5.51 -16.78 -19.85
CA SER A 212 4.54 -17.28 -20.83
C SER A 212 3.34 -16.37 -20.98
N HIS A 213 3.19 -15.76 -22.16
CA HIS A 213 2.07 -14.86 -22.46
C HIS A 213 0.78 -15.61 -22.86
N HIS A 214 0.90 -16.86 -23.29
CA HIS A 214 -0.21 -17.67 -23.82
C HIS A 214 -0.40 -19.00 -23.09
N ALA A 215 0.24 -19.17 -21.92
CA ALA A 215 0.15 -20.35 -21.06
C ALA A 215 -1.28 -20.86 -20.89
N ALA A 216 -2.22 -19.96 -20.63
CA ALA A 216 -3.61 -20.31 -20.42
C ALA A 216 -4.57 -19.27 -21.02
N ARG A 217 -5.73 -19.76 -21.47
CA ARG A 217 -6.81 -18.91 -21.99
C ARG A 217 -7.93 -18.81 -20.97
N PHE A 218 -8.06 -17.63 -20.36
CA PHE A 218 -9.20 -17.32 -19.50
C PHE A 218 -10.44 -17.05 -20.36
N SER A 219 -11.57 -17.67 -20.02
CA SER A 219 -12.85 -17.27 -20.62
C SER A 219 -13.31 -15.94 -20.05
N SER A 220 -14.10 -15.16 -20.80
CA SER A 220 -14.65 -13.88 -20.32
C SER A 220 -15.47 -14.06 -19.03
N ARG A 221 -16.16 -15.20 -18.90
CA ARG A 221 -16.91 -15.54 -17.68
C ARG A 221 -16.00 -15.86 -16.50
N ALA A 222 -14.83 -16.47 -16.74
CA ALA A 222 -13.83 -16.71 -15.69
C ALA A 222 -13.29 -15.37 -15.15
N ILE A 223 -12.88 -14.47 -16.05
CA ILE A 223 -12.43 -13.11 -15.68
C ILE A 223 -13.51 -12.38 -14.87
N HIS A 224 -14.76 -12.42 -15.32
CA HIS A 224 -15.85 -11.79 -14.59
C HIS A 224 -16.00 -12.35 -13.17
N ILE A 225 -15.96 -13.67 -12.99
CA ILE A 225 -16.05 -14.28 -11.65
C ILE A 225 -14.85 -13.91 -10.78
N ILE A 226 -13.64 -13.89 -11.33
CA ILE A 226 -12.43 -13.46 -10.61
C ILE A 226 -12.60 -12.01 -10.13
N TYR A 227 -13.09 -11.11 -10.98
CA TYR A 227 -13.32 -9.72 -10.61
C TYR A 227 -14.38 -9.58 -9.51
N ARG A 228 -15.48 -10.33 -9.62
CA ARG A 228 -16.55 -10.34 -8.63
C ARG A 228 -16.09 -10.85 -7.27
N TYR A 229 -15.26 -11.89 -7.26
CA TYR A 229 -14.68 -12.45 -6.03
C TYR A 229 -13.62 -11.53 -5.41
N SER A 230 -12.69 -11.04 -6.23
CA SER A 230 -11.55 -10.26 -5.75
C SER A 230 -11.85 -8.77 -5.54
N HIS A 231 -12.91 -8.26 -6.14
CA HIS A 231 -13.18 -6.82 -6.29
C HIS A 231 -12.00 -6.04 -6.89
N GLY A 232 -11.17 -6.70 -7.70
CA GLY A 232 -9.98 -6.11 -8.28
C GLY A 232 -8.78 -5.99 -7.32
N ILE A 233 -8.84 -6.58 -6.13
CA ILE A 233 -7.76 -6.54 -5.14
C ILE A 233 -6.63 -7.51 -5.60
N PRO A 234 -5.41 -7.02 -5.91
CA PRO A 234 -4.30 -7.83 -6.42
C PRO A 234 -4.00 -9.10 -5.61
N ARG A 235 -4.01 -9.01 -4.27
CA ARG A 235 -3.77 -10.18 -3.39
C ARG A 235 -4.81 -11.29 -3.58
N LEU A 236 -6.08 -10.93 -3.75
CA LEU A 236 -7.16 -11.89 -3.96
C LEU A 236 -7.13 -12.43 -5.39
N ILE A 237 -6.82 -11.58 -6.38
CA ILE A 237 -6.60 -12.01 -7.77
C ILE A 237 -5.50 -13.07 -7.83
N ASN A 238 -4.36 -12.81 -7.18
CA ASN A 238 -3.25 -13.75 -7.11
C ASN A 238 -3.68 -15.08 -6.48
N LEU A 239 -4.38 -15.02 -5.34
CA LEU A 239 -4.82 -16.22 -4.63
C LEU A 239 -5.74 -17.09 -5.50
N VAL A 240 -6.76 -16.50 -6.14
CA VAL A 240 -7.68 -17.25 -6.98
C VAL A 240 -7.04 -17.74 -8.28
N CYS A 241 -6.16 -16.95 -8.89
CA CYS A 241 -5.45 -17.36 -10.10
C CYS A 241 -4.50 -18.51 -9.81
N ASP A 242 -3.68 -18.44 -8.75
CA ASP A 242 -2.78 -19.53 -8.33
C ASP A 242 -3.54 -20.85 -8.16
N ARG A 243 -4.68 -20.81 -7.46
CA ARG A 243 -5.55 -21.98 -7.28
C ARG A 243 -6.20 -22.44 -8.59
N ALA A 244 -6.64 -21.52 -9.44
CA ALA A 244 -7.22 -21.87 -10.74
C ALA A 244 -6.22 -22.56 -11.67
N PHE A 245 -4.94 -22.18 -11.64
CA PHE A 245 -3.89 -22.87 -12.39
C PHE A 245 -3.66 -24.29 -11.86
N LEU A 246 -3.69 -24.49 -10.54
CA LEU A 246 -3.59 -25.81 -9.94
C LEU A 246 -4.77 -26.72 -10.33
N VAL A 247 -6.01 -26.22 -10.23
CA VAL A 247 -7.21 -26.96 -10.65
C VAL A 247 -7.14 -27.31 -12.13
N ALA A 248 -6.80 -26.36 -12.99
CA ALA A 248 -6.69 -26.61 -14.43
C ALA A 248 -5.59 -27.62 -14.78
N PHE A 249 -4.48 -27.63 -14.03
CA PHE A 249 -3.45 -28.65 -14.14
C PHE A 249 -3.98 -30.04 -13.76
N THR A 250 -4.74 -30.16 -12.65
CA THR A 250 -5.34 -31.44 -12.26
C THR A 250 -6.42 -31.94 -13.23
N GLU A 251 -7.07 -31.03 -13.96
CA GLU A 251 -8.03 -31.33 -15.03
C GLU A 251 -7.36 -31.46 -16.42
N GLU A 252 -6.03 -31.42 -16.49
CA GLU A 252 -5.22 -31.51 -17.72
C GLU A 252 -5.67 -30.52 -18.83
N THR A 253 -6.09 -29.31 -18.45
CA THR A 253 -6.61 -28.29 -19.37
C THR A 253 -5.82 -26.99 -19.34
N HIS A 254 -5.63 -26.37 -20.52
CA HIS A 254 -5.05 -25.04 -20.64
C HIS A 254 -6.09 -23.90 -20.63
N LYS A 255 -7.37 -24.23 -20.47
CA LYS A 255 -8.46 -23.25 -20.49
C LYS A 255 -8.98 -23.00 -19.08
N ILE A 256 -8.76 -21.79 -18.57
CA ILE A 256 -9.33 -21.37 -17.29
C ILE A 256 -10.77 -20.94 -17.53
N THR A 257 -11.70 -21.85 -17.29
CA THR A 257 -13.14 -21.60 -17.42
C THR A 257 -13.74 -21.04 -16.13
N SER A 258 -15.00 -20.61 -16.17
CA SER A 258 -15.72 -20.22 -14.97
C SER A 258 -15.84 -21.36 -13.95
N GLN A 259 -15.90 -22.62 -14.42
CA GLN A 259 -16.01 -23.77 -13.52
C GLN A 259 -14.73 -23.97 -12.73
N VAL A 260 -13.58 -23.92 -13.41
CA VAL A 260 -12.24 -23.96 -12.79
C VAL A 260 -12.11 -22.88 -11.71
N VAL A 261 -12.51 -21.64 -12.03
CA VAL A 261 -12.46 -20.52 -11.08
C VAL A 261 -13.39 -20.75 -9.88
N ILE A 262 -14.61 -21.25 -10.10
CA ILE A 262 -15.55 -21.55 -9.01
C ILE A 262 -14.98 -22.64 -8.09
N THR A 263 -14.40 -23.70 -8.65
CA THR A 263 -13.72 -24.75 -7.88
C THR A 263 -12.58 -24.16 -7.06
N ALA A 264 -11.72 -23.36 -7.68
CA ALA A 264 -10.61 -22.68 -7.00
C ALA A 264 -11.09 -21.79 -5.83
N ILE A 265 -12.16 -21.01 -6.02
CA ILE A 265 -12.73 -20.18 -4.94
C ILE A 265 -13.30 -21.04 -3.81
N LYS A 266 -13.98 -22.14 -4.12
CA LYS A 266 -14.49 -23.06 -3.10
C LYS A 266 -13.39 -23.76 -2.30
N GLU A 267 -12.23 -24.02 -2.90
CA GLU A 267 -11.07 -24.52 -2.16
C GLU A 267 -10.49 -23.47 -1.19
N ILE A 268 -10.58 -22.18 -1.55
CA ILE A 268 -10.11 -21.07 -0.71
C ILE A 268 -11.07 -20.77 0.44
N GLU A 269 -12.36 -20.62 0.13
CA GLU A 269 -13.39 -20.14 1.06
C GLU A 269 -14.13 -21.26 1.79
N GLY A 270 -14.06 -22.49 1.25
CA GLY A 270 -14.84 -23.63 1.69
C GLY A 270 -16.02 -23.99 0.75
N PRO A 271 -16.57 -25.21 0.89
CA PRO A 271 -17.54 -25.77 -0.05
C PRO A 271 -18.89 -25.04 -0.08
N GLU A 272 -19.23 -24.33 0.99
CA GLU A 272 -20.47 -23.55 1.17
C GLU A 272 -20.49 -22.25 0.36
N TRP A 273 -19.34 -21.84 -0.21
CA TRP A 273 -19.27 -20.62 -0.98
C TRP A 273 -20.21 -20.65 -2.19
N SER A 274 -21.04 -19.61 -2.32
CA SER A 274 -21.93 -19.44 -3.46
C SER A 274 -21.95 -18.00 -3.99
N PHE A 275 -21.99 -17.89 -5.32
CA PHE A 275 -22.02 -16.62 -6.04
C PHE A 275 -23.17 -15.68 -5.60
N LYS A 276 -24.29 -16.24 -5.12
CA LYS A 276 -25.46 -15.48 -4.64
C LYS A 276 -25.19 -14.78 -3.30
N GLN A 277 -24.39 -15.38 -2.41
CA GLN A 277 -24.08 -14.77 -1.11
C GLN A 277 -23.19 -13.53 -1.26
N THR A 278 -22.21 -13.58 -2.17
CA THR A 278 -21.32 -12.46 -2.48
C THR A 278 -22.10 -11.27 -3.08
N ALA A 279 -23.03 -11.52 -4.01
CA ALA A 279 -23.85 -10.46 -4.61
C ALA A 279 -24.75 -9.72 -3.59
N ILE A 280 -25.30 -10.44 -2.59
CA ILE A 280 -26.12 -9.86 -1.52
C ILE A 280 -25.28 -9.01 -0.56
N GLN A 281 -24.06 -9.45 -0.24
CA GLN A 281 -23.13 -8.66 0.59
C GLN A 281 -22.65 -7.40 -0.11
N GLU A 282 -22.40 -7.47 -1.42
CA GLU A 282 -22.02 -6.31 -2.23
C GLU A 282 -23.11 -5.25 -2.31
N GLU A 283 -24.38 -5.63 -2.48
CA GLU A 283 -25.48 -4.67 -2.54
C GLU A 283 -25.65 -3.92 -1.21
N LYS A 284 -25.43 -4.62 -0.08
CA LYS A 284 -25.38 -4.02 1.26
C LYS A 284 -24.17 -3.09 1.42
N ALA A 285 -22.99 -3.47 0.94
CA ALA A 285 -21.78 -2.64 1.01
C ALA A 285 -21.86 -1.37 0.14
N ARG A 286 -22.45 -1.46 -1.06
CA ARG A 286 -22.71 -0.31 -1.95
C ARG A 286 -23.67 0.70 -1.33
N LYS A 287 -24.78 0.22 -0.73
CA LYS A 287 -25.73 1.07 0.00
C LYS A 287 -25.07 1.75 1.21
N LYS A 288 -24.14 1.09 1.89
CA LYS A 288 -23.37 1.68 3.00
C LYS A 288 -22.36 2.74 2.54
N LYS A 289 -21.69 2.54 1.38
CA LYS A 289 -20.78 3.53 0.79
C LYS A 289 -21.49 4.76 0.22
N SER A 290 -22.75 4.65 -0.24
CA SER A 290 -23.51 5.83 -0.72
C SER A 290 -23.96 6.75 0.43
N PHE A 291 -24.21 6.21 1.63
CA PHE A 291 -24.53 7.01 2.82
C PHE A 291 -23.35 7.86 3.33
N LEU A 292 -22.11 7.47 3.01
CA LEU A 292 -20.88 8.21 3.37
C LEU A 292 -20.47 9.25 2.31
N ARG A 293 -21.21 9.36 1.19
CA ARG A 293 -21.06 10.40 0.17
C ARG A 293 -22.22 11.40 0.26
N LEU A 294 -22.39 12.06 1.40
CA LEU A 294 -23.17 13.30 1.47
C LEU A 294 -22.18 14.48 1.64
N PRO A 295 -22.18 15.47 0.76
CA PRO A 295 -21.36 16.67 0.95
C PRO A 295 -21.97 17.50 2.08
N PHE A 296 -21.27 17.60 3.21
CA PHE A 296 -21.50 18.66 4.19
C PHE A 296 -20.93 19.96 3.62
N PHE A 297 -21.66 20.57 2.70
CA PHE A 297 -21.58 21.99 2.39
C PHE A 297 -22.96 22.59 2.65
N ALA A 298 -23.08 23.27 3.77
CA ALA A 298 -24.13 24.26 3.98
C ALA A 298 -23.46 25.49 4.60
N ASP A 299 -23.14 26.41 3.69
CA ASP A 299 -23.06 27.85 3.85
C ASP A 299 -23.60 28.39 5.19
N ARG A 300 -22.75 29.13 5.91
CA ARG A 300 -23.19 30.17 6.85
C ARG A 300 -22.41 31.44 6.57
N THR A 301 -22.87 32.18 5.58
CA THR A 301 -22.80 33.64 5.56
C THR A 301 -24.19 34.20 5.87
N ARG A 302 -24.36 34.68 7.09
CA ARG A 302 -25.03 35.94 7.45
C ARG A 302 -24.84 36.18 8.93
#